data_AF-A0A539DRG5-F1
#
_entry.id   AF-A0A539DRG5-F1
#
_cell.length_a   1.000
_cell.length_b   1.000
_cell.length_c   1.000
_cell.angle_alpha   90.00
_cell.angle_beta   90.00
_cell.angle_gamma   90.00
#
_symmetry.space_group_name_H-M   'P 1'
#
loop_
_entity.id
_entity.type
_entity.pdbx_description
1 polymer ?
#
loop_
_entity_poly.entity_id
_entity_poly.type
_entity_poly.pdbx_seq_one_letter_code
_entity_poly.pdbx_strand_id
1 'polypeptide(L)'
;MNNKALEYYFPTRYWHRLEDGRLQCDLCPRSCKLHEGQEGLCFVRARHHDAVVLTTYGRSSGYCIDPIEKKPLNHFYPGTAVLSFGTAGCNLACKFCQNWDMSKAREMDVLADQAPPEVIARAARELGCQSVAYTYNDPVIFLEYAIDVAKACRQQGIKSVAVTAGYISPEPRREFFSYMDAANVDLKSFSETFYRQICGAHLQSILETLLYIKHETSVWLELTTLL
;
A
#
# COMPACT_ATOMS: atom_id res chain seq x y z
N MET A 1 2.91 0.41 -34.12
CA MET A 1 2.19 -0.22 -33.00
C MET A 1 3.06 -1.31 -32.41
N ASN A 2 2.97 -1.52 -31.10
CA ASN A 2 3.82 -2.37 -30.25
C ASN A 2 5.15 -1.76 -29.81
N ASN A 3 5.05 -0.64 -29.11
CA ASN A 3 6.02 -0.29 -28.08
C ASN A 3 5.71 -1.22 -26.88
N LYS A 4 6.24 -2.45 -26.88
CA LYS A 4 6.22 -3.31 -25.69
C LYS A 4 7.04 -2.60 -24.63
N ALA A 5 6.36 -1.86 -23.76
CA ALA A 5 6.95 -1.32 -22.55
C ALA A 5 7.71 -2.47 -21.87
N LEU A 6 8.95 -2.20 -21.46
CA LEU A 6 9.78 -3.13 -20.71
C LEU A 6 8.96 -3.68 -19.53
N GLU A 7 8.54 -4.94 -19.60
CA GLU A 7 7.80 -5.63 -18.54
C GLU A 7 8.77 -5.87 -17.38
N TYR A 8 9.02 -4.83 -16.60
CA TYR A 8 9.77 -4.95 -15.35
C TYR A 8 8.81 -5.38 -14.25
N TYR A 9 8.73 -6.70 -14.05
CA TYR A 9 8.00 -7.31 -12.95
C TYR A 9 8.92 -7.43 -11.73
N PHE A 10 8.50 -6.90 -10.59
CA PHE A 10 9.26 -7.04 -9.36
C PHE A 10 8.87 -8.34 -8.62
N PRO A 11 9.83 -9.17 -8.20
CA PRO A 11 9.53 -10.43 -7.52
C PRO A 11 8.90 -10.18 -6.14
N THR A 12 7.95 -11.05 -5.76
CA THR A 12 7.25 -10.94 -4.47
C THR A 12 7.40 -12.22 -3.66
N ARG A 13 7.14 -12.16 -2.36
CA ARG A 13 7.42 -13.28 -1.43
C ARG A 13 6.17 -13.98 -0.88
N TYR A 14 5.06 -13.26 -0.75
CA TYR A 14 3.88 -13.76 -0.05
C TYR A 14 2.90 -14.46 -1.00
N TRP A 15 3.26 -15.68 -1.39
CA TRP A 15 2.43 -16.54 -2.21
C TRP A 15 2.90 -17.99 -2.13
N HIS A 16 2.02 -18.94 -2.48
CA HIS A 16 2.37 -20.35 -2.62
C HIS A 16 1.66 -20.99 -3.81
N ARG A 17 2.15 -22.15 -4.22
CA ARG A 17 1.55 -22.97 -5.29
C ARG A 17 0.45 -23.87 -4.71
N LEU A 18 -0.68 -23.93 -5.40
CA LEU A 18 -1.79 -24.83 -5.11
C LEU A 18 -1.64 -26.14 -5.89
N GLU A 19 -2.31 -27.19 -5.43
CA GLU A 19 -2.30 -28.52 -6.07
C GLU A 19 -2.81 -28.51 -7.52
N ASP A 20 -3.73 -27.59 -7.85
CA ASP A 20 -4.29 -27.41 -9.19
C ASP A 20 -3.40 -26.56 -10.14
N GLY A 21 -2.18 -26.21 -9.70
CA GLY A 21 -1.22 -25.44 -10.48
C GLY A 21 -1.44 -23.92 -10.47
N ARG A 22 -2.47 -23.39 -9.78
CA ARG A 22 -2.62 -21.96 -9.53
C ARG A 22 -1.61 -21.47 -8.49
N LEU A 23 -1.35 -20.16 -8.48
CA LEU A 23 -0.62 -19.50 -7.39
C LEU A 23 -1.58 -18.71 -6.52
N GLN A 24 -1.56 -18.92 -5.22
CA GLN A 24 -2.31 -18.10 -4.29
C GLN A 24 -1.44 -16.95 -3.77
N CYS A 25 -1.90 -15.71 -3.91
CA CYS A 25 -1.29 -14.55 -3.27
C CYS A 25 -1.78 -14.44 -1.82
N ASP A 26 -0.86 -14.45 -0.86
CA ASP A 26 -1.15 -14.46 0.58
C ASP A 26 -0.95 -13.10 1.25
N LEU A 27 -0.64 -12.06 0.47
CA LEU A 27 -0.39 -10.70 0.95
C LEU A 27 -1.54 -10.12 1.78
N CYS A 28 -2.78 -10.36 1.36
CA CYS A 28 -3.97 -9.84 2.01
C CYS A 28 -5.08 -10.90 2.10
N PRO A 29 -6.12 -10.70 2.92
CA PRO A 29 -7.17 -11.70 3.16
C PRO A 29 -8.03 -12.04 1.93
N ARG A 30 -7.74 -11.47 0.75
CA ARG A 30 -8.34 -11.85 -0.53
C ARG A 30 -7.93 -13.24 -1.00
N SER A 31 -6.72 -13.68 -0.66
CA SER A 31 -6.18 -14.98 -1.06
C SER A 31 -6.42 -15.30 -2.54
N CYS A 32 -6.09 -14.33 -3.43
CA CYS A 32 -6.37 -14.46 -4.86
C CYS A 32 -5.65 -15.67 -5.45
N LYS A 33 -6.37 -16.54 -6.14
CA LYS A 33 -5.84 -17.76 -6.80
C LYS A 33 -5.69 -17.49 -8.29
N LEU A 34 -4.46 -17.33 -8.74
CA LEU A 34 -4.11 -16.77 -10.04
C LEU A 34 -3.69 -17.85 -11.05
N HIS A 35 -4.32 -17.79 -12.22
CA HIS A 35 -3.84 -18.42 -13.45
C HIS A 35 -2.68 -17.61 -14.04
N GLU A 36 -1.89 -18.22 -14.91
CA GLU A 36 -0.80 -17.52 -15.59
C GLU A 36 -1.34 -16.31 -16.39
N GLY A 37 -0.69 -15.15 -16.27
CA GLY A 37 -1.13 -13.89 -16.87
C GLY A 37 -2.31 -13.22 -16.16
N GLN A 38 -2.81 -13.78 -15.04
CA GLN A 38 -3.93 -13.21 -14.31
C GLN A 38 -3.46 -12.23 -13.23
N GLU A 39 -4.20 -11.13 -13.10
CA GLU A 39 -4.09 -10.18 -12.00
C GLU A 39 -5.02 -10.52 -10.83
N GLY A 40 -4.58 -10.24 -9.62
CA GLY A 40 -5.42 -10.24 -8.43
C GLY A 40 -6.39 -9.07 -8.43
N LEU A 41 -7.30 -9.05 -7.44
CA LEU A 41 -8.32 -8.01 -7.32
C LEU A 41 -7.75 -6.59 -7.25
N CYS A 42 -6.52 -6.45 -6.76
CA CYS A 42 -5.82 -5.18 -6.67
C CYS A 42 -5.19 -4.69 -7.98
N PHE A 43 -5.26 -5.46 -9.06
CA PHE A 43 -4.67 -5.18 -10.39
C PHE A 43 -3.14 -5.10 -10.44
N VAL A 44 -2.44 -4.99 -9.31
CA VAL A 44 -0.97 -4.80 -9.29
C VAL A 44 -0.18 -6.03 -8.87
N ARG A 45 -0.86 -7.05 -8.33
CA ARG A 45 -0.30 -8.38 -8.06
C ARG A 45 -0.73 -9.30 -9.18
N ALA A 46 0.20 -9.74 -10.01
CA ALA A 46 -0.08 -10.56 -11.17
C ALA A 46 0.73 -11.86 -11.10
N ARG A 47 0.26 -12.91 -11.77
CA ARG A 47 1.07 -14.10 -11.99
C ARG A 47 1.77 -13.99 -13.34
N HIS A 48 3.10 -13.99 -13.31
CA HIS A 48 3.95 -14.05 -14.49
C HIS A 48 5.14 -14.98 -14.23
N HIS A 49 5.45 -15.83 -15.21
CA HIS A 49 6.55 -16.78 -15.18
C HIS A 49 6.57 -17.62 -13.90
N ASP A 50 5.42 -18.19 -13.55
CA ASP A 50 5.27 -19.07 -12.38
C ASP A 50 5.62 -18.41 -11.02
N ALA A 51 5.53 -17.07 -10.95
CA ALA A 51 5.64 -16.30 -9.72
C ALA A 51 4.51 -15.27 -9.60
N VAL A 52 4.14 -14.91 -8.37
CA VAL A 52 3.39 -13.67 -8.15
C VAL A 52 4.37 -12.51 -8.15
N VAL A 53 4.08 -11.49 -8.95
CA VAL A 53 4.92 -10.31 -9.17
C VAL A 53 4.17 -9.03 -8.86
N LEU A 54 4.90 -7.95 -8.58
CA LEU A 54 4.39 -6.59 -8.43
C LEU A 54 4.65 -5.81 -9.72
N THR A 55 3.59 -5.25 -10.31
CA THR A 55 3.64 -4.53 -11.60
C THR A 55 3.86 -3.02 -11.46
N THR A 56 3.83 -2.50 -10.23
CA THR A 56 3.91 -1.06 -9.93
C THR A 56 5.17 -0.65 -9.17
N TYR A 57 6.16 -1.55 -9.01
CA TYR A 57 7.40 -1.21 -8.31
C TYR A 57 8.15 -0.08 -9.02
N GLY A 58 8.65 0.89 -8.25
CA GLY A 58 9.44 2.01 -8.78
C GLY A 58 8.63 2.97 -9.64
N ARG A 59 7.31 3.00 -9.47
CA ARG A 59 6.39 3.87 -10.19
C ARG A 59 5.49 4.61 -9.21
N SER A 60 5.03 5.79 -9.58
CA SER A 60 4.10 6.60 -8.79
C SER A 60 2.93 7.05 -9.65
N SER A 61 1.75 7.15 -9.04
CA SER A 61 0.56 7.78 -9.62
C SER A 61 0.53 9.31 -9.42
N GLY A 62 1.60 9.87 -8.86
CA GLY A 62 1.74 11.30 -8.57
C GLY A 62 2.31 11.57 -7.18
N TYR A 63 2.81 12.79 -7.00
CA TYR A 63 3.39 13.26 -5.75
C TYR A 63 2.68 14.50 -5.25
N CYS A 64 2.50 14.60 -3.94
CA CYS A 64 2.06 15.83 -3.29
C CYS A 64 2.83 16.05 -2.00
N ILE A 65 3.16 17.30 -1.71
CA ILE A 65 3.69 17.69 -0.41
C ILE A 65 2.55 18.39 0.31
N ASP A 66 2.17 17.83 1.44
CA ASP A 66 1.09 18.33 2.27
C ASP A 66 1.58 18.41 3.73
N PRO A 67 0.88 19.14 4.61
CA PRO A 67 1.03 18.97 6.05
C PRO A 67 0.67 17.54 6.47
N ILE A 68 1.33 17.02 7.51
CA ILE A 68 1.10 15.66 8.03
C ILE A 68 -0.36 15.43 8.47
N GLU A 69 -1.06 16.48 8.86
CA GLU A 69 -2.47 16.45 9.26
C GLU A 69 -3.40 16.03 8.11
N LYS A 70 -2.98 16.21 6.85
CA LYS A 70 -3.73 15.71 5.68
C LYS A 70 -3.60 14.18 5.50
N LYS A 71 -2.68 13.53 6.23
CA LYS A 71 -2.56 12.05 6.35
C LYS A 71 -3.27 11.53 7.61
N PRO A 72 -4.40 12.17 7.94
CA PRO A 72 -4.99 12.32 9.29
C PRO A 72 -4.12 11.91 10.48
N LEU A 73 -2.90 12.45 10.57
CA LEU A 73 -2.01 12.29 11.70
C LEU A 73 -1.88 13.63 12.42
N ASN A 74 -2.61 13.81 13.51
CA ASN A 74 -2.69 15.08 14.23
C ASN A 74 -1.65 15.18 15.36
N HIS A 75 -1.05 14.06 15.77
CA HIS A 75 -0.14 13.99 16.90
C HIS A 75 1.23 13.43 16.51
N PHE A 76 1.42 13.02 15.26
CA PHE A 76 2.70 12.60 14.71
C PHE A 76 3.34 13.75 13.92
N TYR A 77 4.31 14.43 14.54
CA TYR A 77 5.01 15.59 13.97
C TYR A 77 4.11 16.72 13.42
N PRO A 78 3.23 17.31 14.26
CA PRO A 78 2.30 18.34 13.82
C PRO A 78 2.99 19.53 13.14
N GLY A 79 2.39 20.04 12.06
CA GLY A 79 2.85 21.18 11.27
C GLY A 79 3.99 20.88 10.29
N THR A 80 4.44 19.61 10.21
CA THR A 80 5.58 19.23 9.37
C THR A 80 5.14 18.78 7.98
N ALA A 81 6.01 18.96 6.99
CA ALA A 81 5.75 18.55 5.61
C ALA A 81 5.95 17.04 5.42
N VAL A 82 5.06 16.42 4.65
CA VAL A 82 5.11 15.02 4.25
C VAL A 82 5.03 14.87 2.74
N LEU A 83 6.00 14.18 2.14
CA LEU A 83 5.95 13.79 0.73
C LEU A 83 5.05 12.57 0.58
N SER A 84 3.97 12.71 -0.15
CA SER A 84 2.93 11.69 -0.31
C SER A 84 2.94 11.09 -1.71
N PHE A 85 2.80 9.77 -1.81
CA PHE A 85 2.60 9.08 -3.08
C PHE A 85 1.79 7.79 -2.92
N GLY A 86 1.32 7.25 -4.04
CA GLY A 86 0.63 5.97 -4.15
C GLY A 86 0.94 5.29 -5.47
N THR A 87 0.31 4.14 -5.71
CA THR A 87 0.37 3.43 -6.99
C THR A 87 -1.03 3.27 -7.58
N ALA A 88 -1.14 2.59 -8.73
CA ALA A 88 -2.44 2.05 -9.17
C ALA A 88 -2.95 0.95 -8.22
N GLY A 89 -4.25 0.69 -8.29
CA GLY A 89 -4.88 -0.48 -7.68
C GLY A 89 -5.24 -0.30 -6.20
N CYS A 90 -6.07 -1.21 -5.67
CA CYS A 90 -6.42 -1.30 -4.25
C CYS A 90 -6.98 -2.69 -3.93
N ASN A 91 -6.71 -3.25 -2.75
CA ASN A 91 -7.27 -4.54 -2.31
C ASN A 91 -8.68 -4.41 -1.71
N LEU A 92 -9.22 -3.19 -1.61
CA LEU A 92 -10.62 -2.90 -1.28
C LEU A 92 -11.42 -2.47 -2.54
N ALA A 93 -12.75 -2.49 -2.40
CA ALA A 93 -13.69 -2.08 -3.44
C ALA A 93 -14.70 -1.06 -2.89
N CYS A 94 -14.23 -0.10 -2.08
CA CYS A 94 -15.05 0.94 -1.47
C CYS A 94 -15.87 1.72 -2.52
N LYS A 95 -17.20 1.66 -2.40
CA LYS A 95 -18.12 2.39 -3.30
C LYS A 95 -18.05 3.92 -3.17
N PHE A 96 -17.44 4.42 -2.10
CA PHE A 96 -17.29 5.85 -1.79
C PHE A 96 -15.84 6.35 -1.97
N CYS A 97 -14.97 5.57 -2.63
CA CYS A 97 -13.55 5.92 -2.76
C CYS A 97 -13.40 7.27 -3.50
N GLN A 98 -12.77 8.25 -2.85
CA GLN A 98 -12.50 9.56 -3.45
C GLN A 98 -11.36 9.51 -4.47
N ASN A 99 -10.47 8.52 -4.35
CA ASN A 99 -9.37 8.27 -5.28
C ASN A 99 -9.71 7.10 -6.22
N TRP A 100 -10.99 6.98 -6.63
CA TRP A 100 -11.50 5.83 -7.36
C TRP A 100 -10.71 5.55 -8.64
N ASP A 101 -10.41 6.60 -9.41
CA ASP A 101 -9.66 6.52 -10.66
C ASP A 101 -8.32 5.82 -10.47
N MET A 102 -7.57 6.15 -9.41
CA MET A 102 -6.30 5.52 -9.07
C MET A 102 -6.48 4.09 -8.53
N SER A 103 -7.46 3.88 -7.66
CA SER A 103 -7.70 2.59 -6.99
C SER A 103 -8.22 1.50 -7.94
N LYS A 104 -8.82 1.89 -9.07
CA LYS A 104 -9.39 1.00 -10.11
C LYS A 104 -8.65 1.06 -11.44
N ALA A 105 -7.61 1.89 -11.53
CA ALA A 105 -6.68 1.86 -12.66
C ALA A 105 -6.04 0.48 -12.81
N ARG A 106 -6.18 -0.11 -14.01
CA ARG A 106 -5.47 -1.33 -14.45
C ARG A 106 -4.13 -1.01 -15.09
N GLU A 107 -4.03 0.17 -15.68
CA GLU A 107 -2.81 0.71 -16.25
C GLU A 107 -2.45 1.96 -15.48
N MET A 108 -1.17 2.14 -15.14
CA MET A 108 -0.69 3.48 -14.84
C MET A 108 -0.44 4.15 -16.17
N ASP A 109 -1.14 5.26 -16.42
CA ASP A 109 -0.88 6.10 -17.58
C ASP A 109 0.62 6.39 -17.69
N VAL A 110 1.10 6.48 -18.93
CA VAL A 110 2.51 6.59 -19.36
C VAL A 110 3.29 7.76 -18.71
N LEU A 111 2.61 8.60 -17.92
CA LEU A 111 3.17 9.64 -17.05
C LEU A 111 3.63 9.13 -15.67
N ALA A 112 3.78 7.82 -15.47
CA ALA A 112 4.41 7.27 -14.28
C ALA A 112 5.91 7.66 -14.23
N ASP A 113 6.22 8.70 -13.46
CA ASP A 113 7.61 9.10 -13.18
C ASP A 113 8.39 7.91 -12.62
N GLN A 114 9.65 7.77 -13.05
CA GLN A 114 10.56 6.81 -12.44
C GLN A 114 10.77 7.18 -10.97
N ALA A 115 10.31 6.28 -10.11
CA ALA A 115 10.20 6.51 -8.69
C ALA A 115 11.03 5.49 -7.89
N PRO A 116 12.32 5.27 -8.18
CA PRO A 116 13.10 4.34 -7.37
C PRO A 116 13.18 4.83 -5.91
N PRO A 117 13.29 3.91 -4.94
CA PRO A 117 13.33 4.24 -3.51
C PRO A 117 14.27 5.40 -3.12
N GLU A 118 15.47 5.42 -3.70
CA GLU A 118 16.50 6.41 -3.42
C GLU A 118 16.15 7.79 -3.98
N VAL A 119 15.40 7.86 -5.09
CA VAL A 119 14.93 9.12 -5.65
C VAL A 119 13.85 9.72 -4.76
N ILE A 120 12.90 8.90 -4.25
CA ILE A 120 11.88 9.38 -3.31
C ILE A 120 12.52 9.91 -2.03
N ALA A 121 13.43 9.14 -1.43
CA ALA A 121 14.09 9.54 -0.19
C ALA A 121 14.90 10.84 -0.37
N ARG A 122 15.63 10.96 -1.49
CA ARG A 122 16.39 12.17 -1.82
C ARG A 122 15.49 13.38 -2.03
N ALA A 123 14.40 13.22 -2.79
CA ALA A 123 13.44 14.28 -3.03
C ALA A 123 12.82 14.76 -1.71
N ALA A 124 12.39 13.85 -0.84
CA ALA A 124 11.86 14.21 0.47
C ALA A 124 12.88 15.00 1.32
N ARG A 125 14.16 14.62 1.30
CA ARG A 125 15.22 15.37 1.99
C ARG A 125 15.41 16.78 1.39
N GLU A 126 15.52 16.87 0.07
CA GLU A 126 15.76 18.14 -0.64
C GLU A 126 14.60 19.12 -0.48
N LEU A 127 13.37 18.60 -0.37
CA LEU A 127 12.15 19.36 -0.15
C LEU A 127 11.88 19.65 1.34
N GLY A 128 12.78 19.24 2.25
CA GLY A 128 12.63 19.48 3.69
C GLY A 128 11.46 18.72 4.34
N CYS A 129 11.00 17.62 3.72
CA CYS A 129 9.95 16.78 4.30
C CYS A 129 10.52 15.96 5.46
N GLN A 130 9.80 15.96 6.59
CA GLN A 130 10.17 15.16 7.75
C GLN A 130 9.76 13.69 7.60
N SER A 131 8.80 13.43 6.72
CA SER A 131 8.27 12.10 6.47
C SER A 131 7.88 11.87 5.01
N VAL A 132 7.73 10.60 4.65
CA VAL A 132 7.13 10.12 3.41
C VAL A 132 5.89 9.30 3.76
N ALA A 133 4.76 9.60 3.11
CA ALA A 133 3.51 8.88 3.28
C ALA A 133 3.14 8.04 2.06
N TYR A 134 2.87 6.76 2.31
CA TYR A 134 2.30 5.83 1.34
C TYR A 134 0.77 5.89 1.46
N THR A 135 0.09 6.45 0.47
CA THR A 135 -1.32 6.88 0.57
C THR A 135 -2.03 6.88 -0.80
N TYR A 136 -3.20 7.54 -0.88
CA TYR A 136 -4.13 7.63 -2.01
C TYR A 136 -4.89 6.34 -2.33
N ASN A 137 -4.19 5.22 -2.37
CA ASN A 137 -4.78 3.89 -2.46
C ASN A 137 -4.54 3.11 -1.16
N ASP A 138 -3.93 1.92 -1.21
CA ASP A 138 -3.54 1.18 0.00
C ASP A 138 -2.12 0.63 -0.15
N PRO A 139 -1.17 1.01 0.74
CA PRO A 139 0.23 0.60 0.62
C PRO A 139 0.49 -0.89 0.83
N VAL A 140 -0.48 -1.63 1.38
CA VAL A 140 -0.38 -3.09 1.51
C VAL A 140 -0.14 -3.73 0.15
N ILE A 141 -0.78 -3.26 -0.92
CA ILE A 141 -0.70 -3.93 -2.23
C ILE A 141 0.66 -3.77 -2.90
N PHE A 142 1.46 -2.77 -2.54
CA PHE A 142 2.82 -2.53 -3.04
C PHE A 142 3.86 -2.64 -1.92
N LEU A 143 3.63 -3.53 -0.95
CA LEU A 143 4.45 -3.78 0.24
C LEU A 143 5.96 -3.71 0.00
N GLU A 144 6.50 -4.41 -1.00
CA GLU A 144 7.95 -4.47 -1.25
C GLU A 144 8.51 -3.08 -1.59
N TYR A 145 7.78 -2.34 -2.42
CA TYR A 145 8.17 -0.99 -2.81
C TYR A 145 8.06 -0.01 -1.63
N ALA A 146 6.98 -0.08 -0.85
CA ALA A 146 6.83 0.75 0.36
C ALA A 146 7.96 0.47 1.37
N ILE A 147 8.34 -0.80 1.56
CA ILE A 147 9.44 -1.19 2.45
C ILE A 147 10.78 -0.65 1.96
N ASP A 148 11.08 -0.78 0.67
CA ASP A 148 12.37 -0.33 0.13
C ASP A 148 12.49 1.21 0.17
N VAL A 149 11.40 1.93 -0.10
CA VAL A 149 11.33 3.38 0.11
C VAL A 149 11.53 3.71 1.59
N ALA A 150 10.92 2.96 2.50
CA ALA A 150 11.09 3.19 3.94
C ALA A 150 12.52 3.00 4.42
N LYS A 151 13.21 1.97 3.91
CA LYS A 151 14.64 1.75 4.16
C LYS A 151 15.49 2.91 3.63
N ALA A 152 15.23 3.37 2.40
CA ALA A 152 15.95 4.50 1.81
C ALA A 152 15.71 5.82 2.59
N CYS A 153 14.47 6.06 3.03
CA CYS A 153 14.11 7.21 3.85
C CYS A 153 14.83 7.19 5.21
N ARG A 154 14.88 6.02 5.86
CA ARG A 154 15.54 5.83 7.16
C ARG A 154 17.03 6.17 7.11
N GLN A 155 17.72 5.85 6.02
CA GLN A 155 19.13 6.22 5.82
C GLN A 155 19.35 7.74 5.79
N GLN A 156 18.30 8.52 5.52
CA GLN A 156 18.32 9.99 5.46
C GLN A 156 17.62 10.63 6.67
N GLY A 157 17.25 9.85 7.69
CA GLY A 157 16.53 10.34 8.86
C GLY A 157 15.06 10.70 8.62
N ILE A 158 14.50 10.31 7.48
CA ILE A 158 13.12 10.60 7.07
C ILE A 158 12.19 9.48 7.56
N LYS A 159 11.05 9.88 8.12
CA LYS A 159 10.07 8.98 8.74
C LYS A 159 9.13 8.37 7.71
N SER A 160 8.75 7.12 7.92
CA SER A 160 7.83 6.40 7.01
C SER A 160 6.44 6.29 7.60
N VAL A 161 5.43 6.73 6.83
CA VAL A 161 4.04 6.82 7.24
C VAL A 161 3.15 5.96 6.35
N ALA A 162 2.39 5.04 6.94
CA ALA A 162 1.37 4.27 6.23
C ALA A 162 -0.02 4.91 6.41
N VAL A 163 -0.70 5.26 5.32
CA VAL A 163 -2.13 5.58 5.33
C VAL A 163 -2.85 4.42 4.65
N THR A 164 -3.56 3.59 5.44
CA THR A 164 -4.02 2.28 4.97
C THR A 164 -5.39 1.91 5.55
N ALA A 165 -6.12 1.03 4.87
CA ALA A 165 -7.27 0.35 5.44
C ALA A 165 -6.87 -0.82 6.37
N GLY A 166 -5.59 -1.20 6.41
CA GLY A 166 -5.09 -2.27 7.28
C GLY A 166 -5.53 -3.67 6.88
N TYR A 167 -5.95 -3.87 5.62
CA TYR A 167 -6.43 -5.15 5.11
C TYR A 167 -5.27 -6.03 4.62
N ILE A 168 -4.52 -6.60 5.56
CA ILE A 168 -3.27 -7.33 5.33
C ILE A 168 -3.27 -8.66 6.10
N SER A 169 -2.64 -9.70 5.56
CA SER A 169 -2.55 -11.01 6.21
C SER A 169 -1.53 -11.00 7.36
N PRO A 170 -1.62 -11.91 8.36
CA PRO A 170 -0.81 -11.84 9.58
C PRO A 170 0.71 -11.82 9.37
N GLU A 171 1.25 -12.62 8.45
CA GLU A 171 2.70 -12.68 8.21
C GLU A 171 3.23 -11.44 7.46
N PRO A 172 2.66 -11.02 6.30
CA PRO A 172 3.02 -9.75 5.67
C PRO A 172 2.82 -8.54 6.57
N ARG A 173 1.81 -8.56 7.46
CA ARG A 173 1.54 -7.49 8.42
C ARG A 173 2.74 -7.22 9.32
N ARG A 174 3.36 -8.29 9.84
CA ARG A 174 4.54 -8.16 10.71
C ARG A 174 5.68 -7.48 9.99
N GLU A 175 5.93 -7.87 8.75
CA GLU A 175 6.99 -7.25 7.97
C GLU A 175 6.67 -5.79 7.65
N PHE A 176 5.50 -5.51 7.07
CA PHE A 176 5.12 -4.17 6.62
C PHE A 176 5.28 -3.13 7.75
N PHE A 177 4.70 -3.40 8.92
CA PHE A 177 4.75 -2.47 10.05
C PHE A 177 6.11 -2.41 10.75
N SER A 178 7.01 -3.39 10.57
CA SER A 178 8.39 -3.29 11.08
C SER A 178 9.21 -2.17 10.41
N TYR A 179 8.76 -1.69 9.24
CA TYR A 179 9.42 -0.61 8.50
C TYR A 179 8.72 0.74 8.61
N MET A 180 7.56 0.83 9.24
CA MET A 180 6.82 2.08 9.40
C MET A 180 7.18 2.77 10.73
N ASP A 181 7.18 4.10 10.74
CA ASP A 181 7.30 4.91 11.96
C ASP A 181 5.90 5.31 12.50
N ALA A 182 4.94 5.55 11.59
CA ALA A 182 3.56 5.83 11.93
C ALA A 182 2.57 5.18 10.96
N ALA A 183 1.34 4.97 11.43
CA ALA A 183 0.23 4.52 10.65
C ALA A 183 -1.04 5.30 11.01
N ASN A 184 -1.71 5.82 9.99
CA ASN A 184 -3.12 6.13 10.07
C ASN A 184 -3.90 4.96 9.46
N VAL A 185 -4.77 4.33 10.26
CA VAL A 185 -5.60 3.23 9.80
C VAL A 185 -7.06 3.66 9.73
N ASP A 186 -7.63 3.56 8.54
CA ASP A 186 -9.03 3.88 8.28
C ASP A 186 -9.98 2.79 8.79
N LEU A 187 -10.55 2.98 9.97
CA LEU A 187 -11.67 2.20 10.46
C LEU A 187 -12.98 2.77 9.88
N LYS A 188 -13.28 2.39 8.64
CA LYS A 188 -14.37 2.97 7.83
C LYS A 188 -15.78 2.79 8.42
N SER A 189 -15.97 1.81 9.29
CA SER A 189 -17.21 1.55 10.04
C SER A 189 -16.92 0.54 11.16
N PHE A 190 -17.82 0.37 12.13
CA PHE A 190 -17.78 -0.76 13.07
C PHE A 190 -18.87 -1.80 12.72
N SER A 191 -19.08 -2.05 11.42
CA SER A 191 -20.12 -2.95 10.91
C SER A 191 -19.56 -3.91 9.85
N GLU A 192 -19.66 -5.21 10.11
CA GLU A 192 -19.30 -6.25 9.13
C GLU A 192 -20.14 -6.15 7.86
N THR A 193 -21.42 -5.81 7.98
CA THR A 193 -22.30 -5.63 6.81
C THR A 193 -21.82 -4.48 5.93
N PHE A 194 -21.38 -3.37 6.54
CA PHE A 194 -20.80 -2.24 5.79
C PHE A 194 -19.53 -2.68 5.07
N TYR A 195 -18.59 -3.34 5.76
CA TYR A 195 -17.36 -3.81 5.14
C TYR A 195 -17.64 -4.77 3.99
N ARG A 196 -18.56 -5.73 4.15
CA ARG A 196 -18.88 -6.70 3.11
C ARG A 196 -19.56 -6.05 1.90
N GLN A 197 -20.54 -5.18 2.11
CA GLN A 197 -21.40 -4.66 1.03
C GLN A 197 -20.86 -3.38 0.38
N ILE A 198 -20.10 -2.57 1.12
CA ILE A 198 -19.63 -1.26 0.68
C ILE A 198 -18.12 -1.27 0.40
N CYS A 199 -17.31 -1.91 1.24
CA CYS A 199 -15.86 -2.00 1.06
C CYS A 199 -15.41 -3.27 0.31
N GLY A 200 -16.28 -4.28 0.25
CA GLY A 200 -15.97 -5.61 -0.22
C GLY A 200 -14.94 -6.35 0.65
N ALA A 201 -14.79 -6.03 1.92
CA ALA A 201 -13.79 -6.61 2.84
C ALA A 201 -14.46 -7.16 4.11
N HIS A 202 -13.66 -7.63 5.07
CA HIS A 202 -14.12 -8.14 6.37
C HIS A 202 -13.58 -7.25 7.49
N LEU A 203 -14.47 -6.76 8.37
CA LEU A 203 -14.12 -5.88 9.49
C LEU A 203 -13.05 -6.52 10.37
N GLN A 204 -13.19 -7.81 10.64
CA GLN A 204 -12.32 -8.55 11.56
C GLN A 204 -10.84 -8.43 11.19
N SER A 205 -10.48 -8.50 9.91
CA SER A 205 -9.08 -8.38 9.47
C SER A 205 -8.50 -6.99 9.74
N ILE A 206 -9.32 -5.93 9.67
CA ILE A 206 -8.90 -4.57 10.01
C ILE A 206 -8.68 -4.47 11.52
N LEU A 207 -9.62 -4.97 12.33
CA LEU A 207 -9.52 -4.97 13.79
C LEU A 207 -8.27 -5.72 14.28
N GLU A 208 -7.97 -6.87 13.70
CA GLU A 208 -6.75 -7.62 14.01
C GLU A 208 -5.48 -6.83 13.69
N THR A 209 -5.48 -6.09 12.58
CA THR A 209 -4.36 -5.20 12.24
C THR A 209 -4.22 -4.06 13.23
N LEU A 210 -5.32 -3.44 13.67
CA LEU A 210 -5.30 -2.40 14.69
C LEU A 210 -4.73 -2.91 16.01
N LEU A 211 -5.21 -4.07 16.48
CA LEU A 211 -4.72 -4.71 17.70
C LEU A 211 -3.24 -5.06 17.59
N TYR A 212 -2.82 -5.61 16.45
CA TYR A 212 -1.42 -5.91 16.18
C TYR A 212 -0.54 -4.67 16.27
N ILE A 213 -0.88 -3.59 15.56
CA ILE A 213 -0.09 -2.34 15.60
C ILE A 213 -0.01 -1.82 17.04
N LYS A 214 -1.14 -1.78 17.75
CA LYS A 214 -1.24 -1.23 19.10
C LYS A 214 -0.48 -2.02 20.16
N HIS A 215 -0.49 -3.35 20.07
CA HIS A 215 0.01 -4.23 21.12
C HIS A 215 1.37 -4.86 20.82
N GLU A 216 1.72 -5.03 19.55
CA GLU A 216 2.91 -5.79 19.12
C GLU A 216 3.97 -4.92 18.42
N THR A 217 3.73 -3.62 18.25
CA THR A 217 4.68 -2.71 17.58
C THR A 217 4.89 -1.41 18.33
N SER A 218 5.94 -0.68 17.97
CA SER A 218 6.19 0.70 18.40
C SER A 218 5.71 1.75 17.39
N VAL A 219 4.97 1.34 16.35
CA VAL A 219 4.47 2.25 15.31
C VAL A 219 3.46 3.20 15.94
N TRP A 220 3.61 4.51 15.68
CA TRP A 220 2.63 5.49 16.11
C TRP A 220 1.30 5.25 15.39
N LEU A 221 0.22 5.00 16.13
CA LEU A 221 -1.07 4.66 15.55
C LEU A 221 -2.10 5.76 15.81
N GLU A 222 -2.69 6.28 14.75
CA GLU A 222 -3.94 7.04 14.79
C GLU A 222 -5.00 6.34 13.94
N LEU A 223 -6.28 6.57 14.28
CA LEU A 223 -7.41 5.98 13.59
C LEU A 223 -8.23 7.07 12.92
N THR A 224 -8.66 6.80 11.69
CA THR A 224 -9.64 7.63 11.01
C THR A 224 -10.95 6.88 10.85
N THR A 225 -12.01 7.49 11.37
CA THR A 225 -13.39 7.04 11.21
C THR A 225 -14.16 8.18 10.53
N LEU A 226 -14.53 8.00 9.26
CA LEU A 226 -15.41 8.92 8.54
C LEU A 226 -16.86 8.52 8.85
N LEU A 227 -17.38 8.95 10.01
CA LEU A 227 -18.76 8.73 10.44
C LEU A 227 -19.69 9.83 9.92
#